data_AF-A0A377FPD2-F1
#
_entry.id   AF-A0A377FPD2-F1
#
_cell.length_a   1.000
_cell.length_b   1.000
_cell.length_c   1.000
_cell.angle_alpha   90.00
_cell.angle_beta   90.00
_cell.angle_gamma   90.00
#
_symmetry.space_group_name_H-M   'P 1'
#
loop_
_entity.id
_entity.type
_entity.pdbx_description
1 polymer ?
#
loop_
_entity_poly.entity_id
_entity_poly.type
_entity_poly.pdbx_seq_one_letter_code
_entity_poly.pdbx_strand_id
1 'polypeptide(L)' 'MASNQKFNKHAVYNQLKHVSRELKYPKNIDIDKNRSHLNYSLAPERNMTEFEYLKKGLMKYIYTAIDKILTI' A
#
# COMPACT_ATOMS: atom_id res chain seq x y z
N MET A 1 3.65 11.41 19.96
CA MET A 1 3.06 12.33 18.96
C MET A 1 2.61 11.52 17.77
N ALA A 2 1.41 11.78 17.25
CA ALA A 2 0.95 11.22 15.98
C ALA A 2 1.10 12.28 14.89
N SER A 3 1.57 11.90 13.70
CA SER A 3 1.67 12.76 12.53
C SER A 3 1.22 12.00 11.28
N ASN A 4 0.69 12.73 10.30
CA ASN A 4 0.19 12.17 9.06
C ASN A 4 0.91 12.80 7.86
N GLN A 5 1.17 11.99 6.83
CA GLN A 5 1.71 12.43 5.56
C GLN A 5 0.78 12.00 4.42
N LYS A 6 0.47 12.94 3.50
CA LYS A 6 -0.29 12.64 2.29
C LYS A 6 0.67 12.11 1.22
N PHE A 7 0.25 11.06 0.51
CA PHE A 7 1.02 10.45 -0.57
C PHE A 7 0.25 10.50 -1.87
N ASN A 8 0.95 10.79 -2.98
CA ASN A 8 0.40 10.56 -4.31
C ASN A 8 0.45 9.07 -4.67
N LYS A 9 -0.20 8.68 -5.77
CA LYS A 9 -0.31 7.28 -6.20
C LYS A 9 1.05 6.57 -6.34
N HIS A 10 2.04 7.23 -6.94
CA HIS A 10 3.38 6.64 -7.12
C HIS A 10 4.11 6.45 -5.79
N ALA A 11 4.00 7.43 -4.89
CA ALA A 11 4.60 7.35 -3.57
C ALA A 11 3.97 6.23 -2.74
N VAL A 12 2.65 6.03 -2.82
CA VAL A 12 1.96 4.90 -2.15
C VAL A 12 2.56 3.55 -2.59
N TYR A 13 2.81 3.34 -3.88
CA TYR A 13 3.43 2.09 -4.34
C TYR A 13 4.82 1.86 -3.77
N ASN A 14 5.63 2.90 -3.68
CA ASN A 14 6.96 2.80 -3.07
C ASN A 14 6.86 2.56 -1.55
N GLN A 15 5.89 3.17 -0.88
CA GLN A 15 5.63 2.92 0.54
C GLN A 15 5.21 1.47 0.79
N LEU A 16 4.33 0.91 -0.03
CA LEU A 16 3.93 -0.50 0.08
C LEU A 16 5.15 -1.43 -0.05
N LYS A 17 5.98 -1.26 -1.09
CA LYS A 17 7.21 -2.04 -1.26
C LYS A 17 8.19 -1.90 -0.10
N HIS A 18 8.28 -0.71 0.48
CA HIS A 18 9.17 -0.45 1.60
C HIS A 18 8.67 -1.13 2.88
N VAL A 19 7.38 -1.04 3.18
CA VAL A 19 6.76 -1.63 4.37
C VAL A 19 6.72 -3.16 4.26
N SER A 20 6.41 -3.71 3.08
CA SER A 20 6.41 -5.17 2.83
C SER A 20 7.82 -5.76 2.67
N ARG A 21 8.87 -4.93 2.74
CA ARG A 21 10.28 -5.33 2.60
C ARG A 21 10.60 -6.02 1.25
N GLU A 22 9.85 -5.71 0.20
CA GLU A 22 10.04 -6.24 -1.16
C GLU A 22 11.19 -5.57 -1.93
N LEU A 23 11.72 -4.45 -1.43
CA LEU A 23 12.83 -3.76 -2.08
C LEU A 23 14.09 -4.64 -2.04
N LYS A 24 14.57 -5.04 -3.22
CA LYS A 24 15.79 -5.86 -3.37
C LYS A 24 17.04 -5.22 -2.75
N TYR A 25 17.15 -3.89 -2.86
CA TYR A 25 18.30 -3.11 -2.37
C TYR A 25 17.81 -1.89 -1.58
N PRO A 26 17.44 -2.04 -0.31
CA PRO A 26 17.06 -0.90 0.54
C PRO A 26 18.30 -0.04 0.81
N LYS A 27 18.17 1.29 0.64
CA LYS A 27 19.28 2.24 0.91
C LYS A 27 19.46 2.57 2.39
N ASN A 28 18.42 2.36 3.19
CA ASN A 28 18.43 2.71 4.61
C ASN A 28 19.24 1.66 5.39
N ILE A 29 20.39 2.09 5.91
CA ILE A 29 21.35 1.27 6.66
C ILE A 29 20.84 0.89 8.06
N ASP A 30 19.84 1.60 8.58
CA ASP A 30 19.31 1.37 9.93
C ASP A 30 18.33 0.18 9.98
N ILE A 31 17.93 -0.37 8.82
CA ILE A 31 17.05 -1.53 8.76
C ILE A 31 17.88 -2.82 8.78
N ASP A 32 17.78 -3.56 9.88
CA ASP A 32 18.33 -4.90 9.99
C ASP A 32 17.46 -5.92 9.23
N LYS A 33 18.00 -6.43 8.12
CA LYS A 33 17.34 -7.45 7.29
C LYS A 33 17.06 -8.74 8.06
N ASN A 34 17.94 -9.11 9.00
CA ASN A 34 17.80 -10.35 9.76
C ASN A 34 16.60 -10.29 10.71
N ARG A 35 16.19 -9.09 11.13
CA ARG A 35 15.03 -8.85 11.99
C ARG A 35 13.72 -8.66 11.21
N SER A 36 13.75 -8.66 9.88
CA SER A 36 12.55 -8.39 9.07
C SER A 36 11.44 -9.43 9.25
N HIS A 37 11.78 -10.68 9.62
CA HIS A 37 10.81 -11.74 9.92
C HIS A 37 10.00 -11.48 11.20
N LEU A 38 10.42 -10.52 12.03
CA LEU A 38 9.70 -10.09 13.24
C LEU A 38 8.63 -9.03 12.95
N ASN A 39 8.61 -8.46 11.75
CA ASN A 39 7.58 -7.49 11.36
C ASN A 39 6.24 -8.19 11.20
N TYR A 40 5.15 -7.49 11.50
CA TYR A 40 3.79 -8.01 11.38
C TYR A 40 2.84 -6.93 10.84
N SER A 41 1.73 -7.38 10.26
CA SER A 41 0.65 -6.52 9.78
C SER A 41 -0.58 -6.74 10.64
N LEU A 42 -1.26 -5.65 11.03
CA LEU A 42 -2.58 -5.71 11.67
C LEU A 42 -3.71 -5.62 10.64
N ALA A 43 -3.38 -5.61 9.35
CA ALA A 43 -4.39 -5.62 8.30
C ALA A 43 -5.10 -6.98 8.29
N PRO A 44 -6.41 -7.02 7.97
CA PRO A 44 -7.13 -8.27 7.79
C PRO A 44 -6.41 -9.18 6.79
N GLU A 45 -6.45 -10.48 7.06
CA GLU A 45 -5.97 -11.47 6.10
C GLU A 45 -6.84 -11.40 4.84
N ARG A 46 -6.17 -11.22 3.71
CA ARG A 46 -6.79 -11.18 2.39
C ARG A 46 -5.99 -12.14 1.53
N ASN A 47 -6.68 -12.95 0.72
CA ASN A 47 -6.05 -13.82 -0.29
C ASN A 47 -5.53 -13.00 -1.49
N MET A 48 -4.88 -11.86 -1.22
CA MET A 48 -4.30 -10.95 -2.21
C MET A 48 -3.25 -10.06 -1.53
N THR A 49 -2.30 -9.55 -2.31
CA THR A 49 -1.29 -8.60 -1.84
C THR A 49 -1.91 -7.23 -1.53
N GLU A 50 -1.23 -6.41 -0.73
CA GLU A 50 -1.65 -5.03 -0.44
C GLU A 50 -1.74 -4.18 -1.72
N PHE A 51 -0.86 -4.45 -2.68
CA PHE A 51 -0.89 -3.80 -3.99
C PHE A 51 -2.16 -4.14 -4.78
N GLU A 52 -2.52 -5.42 -4.83
CA GLU A 52 -3.76 -5.86 -5.50
C GLU A 52 -5.00 -5.31 -4.80
N TYR A 53 -5.00 -5.29 -3.47
CA TYR A 53 -6.08 -4.69 -2.69
C TYR A 53 -6.25 -3.20 -3.01
N LEU A 54 -5.15 -2.44 -3.04
CA LEU A 54 -5.17 -1.03 -3.44
C LEU A 54 -5.73 -0.85 -4.86
N LYS A 55 -5.27 -1.68 -5.81
CA LYS A 55 -5.74 -1.63 -7.20
C LYS A 55 -7.25 -1.91 -7.30
N LYS A 56 -7.74 -2.93 -6.59
CA LYS A 56 -9.17 -3.27 -6.54
C LYS A 56 -10.01 -2.15 -5.92
N GLY A 57 -9.51 -1.54 -4.84
CA GLY A 57 -10.14 -0.37 -4.22
C GLY A 57 -10.27 0.80 -5.20
N LEU A 58 -9.18 1.19 -5.86
CA LEU A 58 -9.18 2.25 -6.88
C LEU A 58 -10.14 1.97 -8.03
N MET A 59 -10.19 0.72 -8.51
CA MET A 59 -11.13 0.31 -9.57
C MET A 59 -12.58 0.54 -9.13
N LYS A 60 -12.94 0.10 -7.91
CA LYS A 60 -14.28 0.31 -7.36
C LYS A 60 -14.66 1.79 -7.34
N TYR A 61 -13.76 2.67 -6.90
CA TYR A 61 -14.01 4.11 -6.90
C TYR A 61 -14.25 4.68 -8.31
N ILE A 62 -13.49 4.22 -9.31
CA ILE A 62 -13.66 4.65 -10.70
C ILE A 62 -15.02 4.22 -11.25
N TYR A 63 -15.40 2.95 -11.09
CA TYR A 63 -16.72 2.47 -11.53
C TYR A 63 -17.86 3.23 -10.84
N THR A 64 -17.77 3.43 -9.52
CA THR A 64 -18.79 4.17 -8.78
C THR A 64 -18.89 5.64 -9.25
N ALA A 65 -17.77 6.25 -9.64
CA ALA A 65 -17.75 7.61 -10.18
C ALA A 65 -18.38 7.68 -11.58
N ILE A 66 -18.11 6.68 -12.44
CA ILE A 66 -18.71 6.55 -13.77
C ILE A 66 -20.22 6.34 -13.67
N ASP A 67 -20.68 5.43 -12.80
CA ASP A 67 -22.10 5.17 -12.59
C ASP A 67 -22.84 6.45 -12.15
N LYS A 68 -22.25 7.24 -11.24
CA LYS A 68 -22.80 8.53 -10.82
C LYS A 68 -22.89 9.56 -11.95
N ILE A 69 -21.98 9.53 -12.91
CA ILE A 69 -22.00 10.45 -14.08
C ILE A 69 -23.05 10.00 -15.09
N LEU A 70 -23.21 8.69 -15.31
CA LEU A 70 -24.16 8.13 -16.28
C LEU A 70 -25.62 8.12 -15.80
N THR A 71 -25.88 8.41 -14.52
CA THR A 71 -27.23 8.46 -13.92
C THR A 71 -27.78 9.90 -13.81
N ILE A 72 -27.12 10.87 -14.44
CA ILE A 72 -27.53 12.29 -14.57
C ILE A 72 -27.89 12.55 -16.02
#